data_AF-Q5BT01-F1
#
_entry.id   AF-Q5BT01-F1
#
_cell.length_a   1.000
_cell.length_b   1.000
_cell.length_c   1.000
_cell.angle_alpha   90.00
_cell.angle_beta   90.00
_cell.angle_gamma   90.00
#
_symmetry.space_group_name_H-M   'P 1'
#
loop_
_entity.id
_entity.type
_entity.pdbx_description
1 polymer ?
#
loop_
_entity_poly.entity_id
_entity_poly.type
_entity_poly.pdbx_seq_one_letter_code
_entity_poly.pdbx_strand_id
1 'polypeptide(L)'
;TPVLKVPRVCNTTKQGAPPSKRHYKTKELSKQVRDKVVEKYSSGWGYKKISETLNIPWSTIKSIIKKMKEYGTKTNLPREGRPPKLTDQARRALIRETTKRPKLTLKELQSSTAEIGVFVHRTTLSRTLHRAGLYGRVARKKAIA
;
A
#
# COMPACT_ATOMS: atom_id res chain seq x y z
N THR A 1 62.08 21.61 35.63
CA THR A 1 61.28 20.47 36.13
C THR A 1 60.59 19.80 34.96
N PRO A 2 60.74 18.49 34.74
CA PRO A 2 60.07 17.82 33.63
C PRO A 2 58.60 17.59 34.00
N VAL A 3 57.68 18.01 33.11
CA VAL A 3 56.25 17.77 33.26
C VAL A 3 56.00 16.30 32.92
N LEU A 4 55.68 15.49 33.93
CA LEU A 4 55.29 14.09 33.74
C LEU A 4 53.98 14.04 32.94
N LYS A 5 54.04 13.47 31.73
CA LYS A 5 52.88 13.28 30.87
C LYS A 5 52.11 12.06 31.34
N VAL A 6 51.04 12.28 32.10
CA VAL A 6 50.14 11.20 32.53
C VAL A 6 49.37 10.70 31.29
N PRO A 7 49.37 9.39 30.98
CA PRO A 7 48.58 8.87 29.88
C PRO A 7 47.09 9.04 30.19
N ARG A 8 46.34 9.54 29.21
CA ARG A 8 44.88 9.65 29.26
C ARG A 8 44.30 8.24 29.23
N VAL A 9 43.91 7.71 30.38
CA VAL A 9 43.20 6.43 30.47
C VAL A 9 41.77 6.65 29.97
N CYS A 10 41.48 6.23 28.73
CA CYS A 10 40.13 6.28 28.16
C CYS A 10 39.35 5.00 28.50
N ASN A 11 38.87 4.91 29.75
CA ASN A 11 37.92 3.87 30.14
C ASN A 11 36.51 4.29 29.71
N THR A 12 36.14 4.01 28.46
CA THR A 12 34.74 4.03 28.05
C THR A 12 34.28 2.61 27.74
N THR A 13 33.92 1.87 28.78
CA THR A 13 33.09 0.67 28.63
C THR A 13 31.71 1.16 28.19
N LYS A 14 31.52 1.36 26.88
CA LYS A 14 30.18 1.52 26.32
C LYS A 14 29.47 0.18 26.49
N GLN A 15 28.78 0.01 27.61
CA GLN A 15 27.76 -1.01 27.74
C GLN A 15 26.78 -0.79 26.57
N GLY A 16 26.79 -1.70 25.60
CA GLY A 16 25.97 -1.60 24.41
C GLY A 16 24.50 -1.53 24.81
N ALA A 17 23.87 -0.39 24.55
CA ALA A 17 22.43 -0.25 24.73
C ALA A 17 21.73 -1.35 23.90
N PRO A 18 20.73 -2.05 24.45
CA PRO A 18 20.03 -3.08 23.71
C PRO A 18 19.39 -2.47 22.45
N PRO A 19 19.42 -3.18 21.31
CA PRO A 19 18.82 -2.67 20.08
C PRO A 19 17.35 -2.36 20.34
N SER A 20 16.91 -1.17 19.93
CA SER A 20 15.53 -0.75 20.10
C SER A 20 14.59 -1.79 19.45
N LYS A 21 13.56 -2.21 20.19
CA LYS A 21 12.59 -3.20 19.67
C LYS A 21 11.98 -2.62 18.38
N ARG A 22 12.23 -3.27 17.23
CA ARG A 22 11.60 -2.90 15.97
C ARG A 22 10.08 -3.06 16.13
N HIS A 23 9.34 -1.97 16.09
CA HIS A 23 7.88 -2.03 16.17
C HIS A 23 7.34 -2.54 14.84
N TYR A 24 7.00 -3.81 14.78
CA TYR A 24 6.26 -4.38 13.65
C TYR A 24 4.80 -3.90 13.71
N LYS A 25 4.20 -3.70 12.53
CA LYS A 25 2.79 -3.35 12.43
C LYS A 25 1.95 -4.57 12.80
N THR A 26 1.14 -4.45 13.85
CA THR A 26 0.25 -5.52 14.29
C THR A 26 -0.84 -5.79 13.24
N LYS A 27 -1.27 -7.05 13.13
CA LYS A 27 -2.41 -7.46 12.30
C LYS A 27 -3.66 -6.68 12.70
N GLU A 28 -4.47 -6.32 11.71
CA GLU A 28 -5.72 -5.60 11.96
C GLU A 28 -6.72 -6.50 12.72
N LEU A 29 -7.50 -5.90 13.61
CA LEU A 29 -8.54 -6.60 14.37
C LEU A 29 -9.61 -7.20 13.44
N SER A 30 -10.01 -8.43 13.74
CA SER A 30 -11.06 -9.14 12.99
C SER A 30 -12.40 -8.43 13.09
N LYS A 31 -13.26 -8.63 12.09
CA LYS A 31 -14.60 -8.02 12.01
C LYS A 31 -15.43 -8.35 13.27
N GLN A 32 -15.44 -9.61 13.69
CA GLN A 32 -16.18 -10.10 14.86
C GLN A 32 -15.80 -9.35 16.15
N VAL A 33 -14.51 -9.09 16.36
CA VAL A 33 -14.05 -8.39 17.57
C VAL A 33 -14.53 -6.93 17.56
N ARG A 34 -14.54 -6.29 16.39
CA ARG A 34 -15.05 -4.91 16.25
C ARG A 34 -16.56 -4.84 16.44
N ASP A 35 -17.29 -5.83 15.94
CA ASP A 35 -18.74 -5.91 16.10
C ASP A 35 -19.11 -5.99 17.59
N LYS A 36 -18.37 -6.80 18.37
CA LYS A 36 -18.52 -6.86 19.84
C LYS A 36 -18.22 -5.52 20.52
N VAL A 37 -17.19 -4.78 20.07
CA VAL A 37 -16.89 -3.43 20.60
C VAL A 37 -18.08 -2.49 20.38
N VAL A 38 -18.65 -2.50 19.18
CA VAL A 38 -19.79 -1.63 18.83
C VAL A 38 -21.04 -2.04 19.61
N GLU A 39 -21.33 -3.33 19.72
CA GLU A 39 -22.46 -3.85 20.50
C GLU A 39 -22.39 -3.39 21.96
N LYS A 40 -21.24 -3.59 22.63
CA LYS A 40 -21.05 -3.15 24.03
C LYS A 40 -21.16 -1.64 24.18
N TYR A 41 -20.65 -0.87 23.22
CA TYR A 41 -20.80 0.58 23.22
C TYR A 41 -22.26 1.02 23.06
N SER A 42 -23.02 0.37 22.17
CA SER A 42 -24.46 0.59 22.01
C SER A 42 -25.24 0.24 23.28
N SER A 43 -24.79 -0.74 24.07
CA SER A 43 -25.34 -1.04 25.40
C SER A 43 -24.98 -0.01 26.49
N GLY A 44 -24.34 1.12 26.14
CA GLY A 44 -24.00 2.19 27.07
C GLY A 44 -22.71 1.98 27.87
N TRP A 45 -21.88 1.00 27.52
CA TRP A 45 -20.65 0.74 28.25
C TRP A 45 -19.59 1.81 27.95
N GLY A 46 -18.90 2.27 29.00
CA GLY A 46 -17.78 3.19 28.86
C GLY A 46 -16.54 2.54 28.22
N TYR A 47 -15.69 3.35 27.56
CA TYR A 47 -14.52 2.85 26.82
C TYR A 47 -13.55 2.01 27.67
N LYS A 48 -13.31 2.41 28.93
CA LYS A 48 -12.40 1.69 29.84
C LYS A 48 -12.92 0.29 30.17
N LYS A 49 -14.22 0.18 30.47
CA LYS A 49 -14.90 -1.09 30.75
C LYS A 49 -14.84 -2.05 29.55
N ILE A 50 -15.04 -1.54 28.34
CA ILE A 50 -14.92 -2.34 27.10
C ILE A 50 -13.48 -2.81 26.88
N SER A 51 -12.50 -1.95 27.17
CA SER A 51 -11.07 -2.23 27.05
C SER A 51 -10.65 -3.40 27.93
N GLU A 52 -11.03 -3.36 29.20
CA GLU A 52 -10.76 -4.40 30.19
C GLU A 52 -11.47 -5.72 29.82
N THR A 53 -12.73 -5.66 29.39
CA THR A 53 -13.51 -6.86 29.06
C THR A 53 -12.98 -7.59 27.83
N LEU A 54 -12.55 -6.85 26.80
CA LEU A 54 -12.11 -7.42 25.53
C LEU A 54 -10.59 -7.56 25.42
N ASN A 55 -9.83 -7.11 26.43
CA ASN A 55 -8.37 -7.03 26.41
C ASN A 55 -7.81 -6.29 25.18
N ILE A 56 -8.49 -5.21 24.78
CA ILE A 56 -8.10 -4.36 23.64
C ILE A 56 -7.68 -3.00 24.19
N PRO A 57 -6.58 -2.39 23.72
CA PRO A 57 -6.19 -1.06 24.15
C PRO A 57 -7.30 -0.03 23.95
N TRP A 58 -7.54 0.81 24.96
CA TRP A 58 -8.55 1.88 24.94
C TRP A 58 -8.45 2.79 23.69
N SER A 59 -7.24 3.10 23.22
CA SER A 59 -6.99 3.89 22.00
C SER A 59 -7.54 3.25 20.74
N THR A 60 -7.54 1.91 20.68
CA THR A 60 -8.09 1.14 19.56
C THR A 60 -9.61 1.17 19.58
N ILE A 61 -10.22 1.01 20.75
CA ILE A 61 -11.69 1.14 20.93
C ILE A 61 -12.17 2.53 20.51
N LYS A 62 -11.47 3.58 20.98
CA LYS A 62 -11.76 4.96 20.59
C LYS A 62 -11.70 5.14 19.07
N SER A 63 -10.69 4.56 18.42
CA SER A 63 -10.52 4.62 16.96
C SER A 63 -11.62 3.87 16.20
N ILE A 64 -12.07 2.71 16.69
CA ILE A 64 -13.19 1.95 16.11
C ILE A 64 -14.48 2.77 16.17
N ILE A 65 -14.79 3.33 17.34
CA ILE A 65 -16.03 4.08 17.56
C ILE A 65 -16.02 5.40 16.77
N LYS A 66 -14.88 6.09 16.70
CA LYS A 66 -14.71 7.27 15.85
C LYS A 66 -15.02 6.96 14.38
N LYS A 67 -14.42 5.90 13.83
CA LYS A 67 -14.67 5.47 12.44
C LYS A 67 -16.13 5.07 12.21
N MET A 68 -16.75 4.38 13.16
CA MET A 68 -18.15 4.02 13.07
C MET A 68 -19.05 5.26 13.01
N LYS A 69 -18.76 6.31 13.79
CA LYS A 69 -19.50 7.57 13.76
C LYS A 69 -19.29 8.35 12.46
N GLU A 70 -18.07 8.36 11.93
CA GLU A 70 -17.73 9.12 10.71
C GLU A 70 -18.21 8.44 9.42
N TYR A 71 -18.01 7.13 9.29
CA TYR A 71 -18.23 6.38 8.04
C TYR A 71 -19.38 5.38 8.11
N GLY A 72 -20.05 5.23 9.26
CA GLY A 72 -21.11 4.24 9.48
C GLY A 72 -20.65 2.77 9.39
N THR A 73 -19.36 2.53 9.24
CA THR A 73 -18.82 1.21 8.88
C THR A 73 -18.00 0.62 10.02
N LYS A 74 -18.22 -0.66 10.34
CA LYS A 74 -17.49 -1.40 11.39
C LYS A 74 -16.18 -2.02 10.89
N THR A 75 -16.11 -2.32 9.59
CA THR A 75 -14.93 -2.87 8.91
C THR A 75 -13.98 -1.77 8.47
N ASN A 76 -12.67 -2.05 8.44
CA ASN A 76 -11.73 -1.16 7.75
C ASN A 76 -12.01 -1.22 6.25
N LEU A 77 -12.09 -0.07 5.59
CA LEU A 77 -12.10 -0.02 4.14
C LEU A 77 -10.75 -0.51 3.61
N PRO A 78 -10.74 -1.16 2.42
CA PRO A 78 -9.49 -1.42 1.74
C PRO A 78 -8.77 -0.08 1.49
N ARG A 79 -7.43 -0.11 1.51
CA ARG A 79 -6.65 1.07 1.17
C ARG A 79 -6.84 1.37 -0.31
N GLU A 80 -7.21 2.60 -0.66
CA GLU A 80 -7.46 3.05 -2.03
C GLU A 80 -6.19 3.01 -2.91
N GLY A 81 -5.02 2.89 -2.29
CA GLY A 81 -3.74 2.86 -3.00
C GLY A 81 -3.46 4.18 -3.72
N ARG A 82 -2.48 4.18 -4.61
CA ARG A 82 -2.17 5.34 -5.43
C ARG A 82 -3.04 5.32 -6.70
N PRO A 83 -3.75 6.41 -7.04
CA PRO A 83 -4.52 6.44 -8.27
C PRO A 83 -3.60 6.26 -9.50
N PRO A 84 -4.04 5.52 -10.53
CA PRO A 84 -3.25 5.31 -11.73
C PRO A 84 -3.10 6.62 -12.52
N LYS A 85 -2.00 6.75 -13.27
CA LYS A 85 -1.76 7.92 -14.14
C LYS A 85 -2.69 7.98 -15.35
N LEU A 86 -3.20 6.83 -15.79
CA LEU A 86 -4.15 6.73 -16.92
C LEU A 86 -5.58 6.80 -16.38
N THR A 87 -6.39 7.66 -16.98
CA THR A 87 -7.84 7.65 -16.75
C THR A 87 -8.45 6.36 -17.29
N ASP A 88 -9.63 6.00 -16.78
CA ASP A 88 -10.36 4.81 -17.26
C ASP A 88 -10.67 4.90 -18.76
N GLN A 89 -11.04 6.08 -19.25
CA GLN A 89 -11.31 6.33 -20.65
C GLN A 89 -10.06 6.13 -21.51
N ALA A 90 -8.92 6.74 -21.13
CA ALA A 90 -7.67 6.61 -21.87
C ALA A 90 -7.18 5.16 -21.89
N ARG A 91 -7.30 4.43 -20.76
CA ARG A 91 -6.99 2.99 -20.72
C ARG A 91 -7.83 2.19 -21.70
N ARG A 92 -9.15 2.42 -21.75
CA ARG A 92 -10.04 1.71 -22.68
C ARG A 92 -9.72 2.05 -24.14
N ALA A 93 -9.44 3.31 -24.45
CA ALA A 93 -9.04 3.75 -25.77
C ALA A 93 -7.74 3.07 -26.23
N LEU A 94 -6.72 3.04 -25.36
CA LEU A 94 -5.45 2.37 -25.61
C LEU A 94 -5.63 0.88 -25.93
N ILE A 95 -6.43 0.17 -25.13
CA ILE A 95 -6.71 -1.26 -25.34
C ILE A 95 -7.41 -1.46 -26.70
N ARG A 96 -8.43 -0.64 -27.00
CA ARG A 96 -9.16 -0.72 -28.27
C ARG A 96 -8.25 -0.46 -29.48
N GLU A 97 -7.39 0.54 -29.41
CA GLU A 97 -6.45 0.87 -30.48
C GLU A 97 -5.46 -0.26 -30.72
N THR A 98 -4.92 -0.83 -29.64
CA THR A 98 -3.98 -1.97 -29.71
C THR A 98 -4.65 -3.21 -30.30
N THR A 99 -5.90 -3.51 -29.92
CA THR A 99 -6.65 -4.64 -30.49
C THR A 99 -6.99 -4.43 -31.96
N LYS A 100 -7.32 -3.20 -32.37
CA LYS A 100 -7.59 -2.87 -33.78
C LYS A 100 -6.35 -2.96 -34.66
N ARG A 101 -5.19 -2.55 -34.14
CA ARG A 101 -3.92 -2.48 -34.87
C ARG A 101 -2.81 -3.15 -34.06
N PRO A 102 -2.73 -4.49 -34.07
CA PRO A 102 -1.84 -5.25 -33.18
C PRO A 102 -0.34 -5.08 -33.48
N LYS A 103 0.03 -4.52 -34.64
CA LYS A 103 1.43 -4.26 -35.02
C LYS A 103 1.95 -2.89 -34.58
N LEU A 104 1.12 -2.06 -33.93
CA LEU A 104 1.54 -0.75 -33.47
C LEU A 104 2.65 -0.84 -32.41
N THR A 105 3.60 0.07 -32.53
CA THR A 105 4.67 0.22 -31.55
C THR A 105 4.22 1.03 -30.34
N LEU A 106 4.88 0.85 -29.21
CA LEU A 106 4.59 1.62 -27.99
C LEU A 106 4.81 3.14 -28.17
N LYS A 107 5.70 3.54 -29.09
CA LYS A 107 5.98 4.95 -29.37
C LYS A 107 4.81 5.61 -30.10
N GLU A 108 4.21 4.91 -31.05
CA GLU A 108 3.01 5.40 -31.76
C GLU A 108 1.83 5.51 -30.79
N LEU A 109 1.61 4.49 -29.95
CA LEU A 109 0.57 4.55 -28.91
C LEU A 109 0.79 5.70 -27.94
N GLN A 110 2.04 6.05 -27.64
CA GLN A 110 2.35 7.21 -26.80
C GLN A 110 1.91 8.51 -27.48
N SER A 111 2.15 8.67 -28.78
CA SER A 111 1.66 9.80 -29.56
C SER A 111 0.13 9.84 -29.58
N SER A 112 -0.55 8.72 -29.87
CA SER A 112 -2.03 8.65 -29.85
C SER A 112 -2.60 9.04 -28.48
N THR A 113 -1.97 8.62 -27.38
CA THR A 113 -2.42 9.04 -26.04
C THR A 113 -2.19 10.52 -25.74
N ALA A 114 -1.12 11.10 -26.30
CA ALA A 114 -0.82 12.52 -26.16
C ALA A 114 -1.82 13.39 -26.93
N GLU A 115 -2.31 12.93 -28.09
CA GLU A 115 -3.41 13.58 -28.84
C GLU A 115 -4.71 13.62 -28.03
N ILE A 116 -4.96 12.60 -27.21
CA ILE A 116 -6.10 12.54 -26.28
C ILE A 116 -5.87 13.43 -25.04
N GLY A 117 -4.69 14.04 -24.90
CA GLY A 117 -4.33 14.91 -23.77
C GLY A 117 -3.75 14.16 -22.57
N VAL A 118 -3.38 12.88 -22.71
CA VAL A 118 -2.80 12.07 -21.63
C VAL A 118 -1.34 11.77 -21.92
N PHE A 119 -0.44 12.51 -21.26
CA PHE A 119 1.00 12.30 -21.41
C PHE A 119 1.51 11.19 -20.47
N VAL A 120 1.92 10.06 -21.05
CA VAL A 120 2.42 8.90 -20.30
C VAL A 120 3.70 8.35 -20.90
N HIS A 121 4.57 7.82 -20.04
CA HIS A 121 5.80 7.17 -20.49
C HIS A 121 5.53 5.77 -21.06
N ARG A 122 6.32 5.35 -22.05
CA ARG A 122 6.25 4.01 -22.69
C ARG A 122 6.14 2.82 -21.73
N THR A 123 6.82 2.87 -20.58
CA THR A 123 6.75 1.81 -19.55
C THR A 123 5.39 1.73 -18.87
N THR A 124 4.69 2.85 -18.73
CA THR A 124 3.32 2.90 -18.18
C THR A 124 2.34 2.26 -19.16
N LEU A 125 2.50 2.53 -20.47
CA LEU A 125 1.71 1.89 -21.53
C LEU A 125 1.93 0.38 -21.54
N SER A 126 3.20 -0.07 -21.58
CA SER A 126 3.53 -1.50 -21.55
C SER A 126 2.95 -2.22 -20.33
N ARG A 127 3.11 -1.66 -19.12
CA ARG A 127 2.50 -2.23 -17.90
C ARG A 127 0.98 -2.33 -17.98
N THR A 128 0.34 -1.32 -18.58
CA THR A 128 -1.12 -1.30 -18.74
C THR A 128 -1.58 -2.38 -19.71
N LEU A 129 -0.91 -2.53 -20.85
CA LEU A 129 -1.19 -3.58 -21.83
C LEU A 129 -0.95 -4.98 -21.25
N HIS A 130 0.13 -5.17 -20.50
CA HIS A 130 0.43 -6.43 -19.82
C HIS A 130 -0.63 -6.80 -18.78
N ARG A 131 -1.18 -5.84 -18.04
CA ARG A 131 -2.32 -6.06 -17.13
C ARG A 131 -3.59 -6.45 -17.87
N ALA A 132 -3.76 -5.98 -19.10
CA ALA A 132 -4.86 -6.35 -19.98
C ALA A 132 -4.62 -7.67 -20.75
N GLY A 133 -3.49 -8.35 -20.52
CA GLY A 133 -3.16 -9.60 -21.20
C GLY A 133 -2.65 -9.42 -22.64
N LEU A 134 -2.38 -8.19 -23.08
CA LEU A 134 -1.85 -7.88 -24.40
C LEU A 134 -0.33 -7.81 -24.31
N TYR A 135 0.33 -8.77 -24.95
CA TYR A 135 1.79 -8.90 -24.98
C TYR A 135 2.26 -9.03 -26.41
N GLY A 136 3.53 -8.68 -26.66
CA GLY A 136 4.22 -9.16 -27.85
C GLY A 136 4.26 -10.69 -27.84
N ARG A 137 3.77 -11.32 -28.91
CA ARG A 137 3.87 -12.76 -29.15
C ARG A 137 4.74 -12.99 -30.38
N VAL A 138 5.63 -13.96 -30.31
CA VAL A 138 6.42 -14.42 -31.46
C VAL A 138 5.71 -15.63 -32.05
N ALA A 139 5.53 -15.63 -33.38
CA ALA A 139 4.96 -16.79 -34.07
C ALA A 139 5.87 -18.02 -33.87
N ARG A 140 5.29 -19.16 -33.52
CA ARG A 140 6.05 -20.42 -33.46
C ARG A 140 6.46 -20.83 -34.87
N LYS A 141 7.71 -21.28 -35.05
CA LYS A 141 8.15 -21.89 -36.31
C LYS A 141 7.29 -23.13 -36.56
N LYS A 142 6.79 -23.28 -37.79
CA LYS A 142 6.09 -24.49 -38.21
C LYS A 142 7.07 -25.66 -38.12
N ALA A 143 6.68 -26.75 -37.46
CA ALA A 143 7.47 -27.97 -37.47
C ALA A 143 7.56 -28.46 -38.92
N ILE A 144 8.78 -28.75 -39.37
CA ILE A 144 9.02 -29.38 -40.67
C ILE A 144 8.70 -30.86 -40.44
N ALA A 145 7.71 -31.35 -41.18
CA ALA A 145 7.40 -32.78 -41.24
C ALA A 145 8.36 -33.47 -42.20
#